data_AF-A0A9P6TSL4-F1
#
_entry.id   AF-A0A9P6TSL4-F1
#
_cell.length_a   1.000
_cell.length_b   1.000
_cell.length_c   1.000
_cell.angle_alpha   90.00
_cell.angle_beta   90.00
_cell.angle_gamma   90.00
#
_symmetry.space_group_name_H-M   'P 1'
#
loop_
_entity.id
_entity.type
_entity.pdbx_description
1 polymer ?
#
loop_
_entity_poly.entity_id
_entity_poly.type
_entity_poly.pdbx_seq_one_letter_code
_entity_poly.pdbx_strand_id
1 'polypeptide(L)'
;MPLLRDDEADLSTPAYPPLSWDQLRREARQLENEIDLKLAALSKISPSNDKPGQEQEIDDLLKKLQQVIDNMKEFLDRPSATPTSVSMIHLRERHENILYDYTKEFKRLKSNIKAARDKASLMDQVKDEIRIFNAGNGDDADYYLTERNRVESSHRMTDMIIE
;
A
#
# COMPACT_ATOMS: atom_id res chain seq x y z
N MET A 1 42.46 -17.76 -64.32
CA MET A 1 41.16 -17.18 -64.70
C MET A 1 40.30 -17.10 -63.44
N PRO A 2 40.08 -15.89 -62.92
CA PRO A 2 39.22 -15.59 -61.79
C PRO A 2 37.78 -15.38 -62.27
N LEU A 3 36.78 -15.58 -61.41
CA LEU A 3 35.63 -14.67 -61.30
C LEU A 3 35.10 -14.65 -59.87
N LEU A 4 35.10 -13.44 -59.35
CA LEU A 4 34.51 -12.93 -58.12
C LEU A 4 33.01 -12.67 -58.38
N ARG A 5 32.11 -13.04 -57.45
CA ARG A 5 31.14 -12.08 -56.88
C ARG A 5 30.32 -12.67 -55.74
N ASP A 6 30.23 -11.84 -54.73
CA ASP A 6 29.44 -11.89 -53.50
C ASP A 6 27.94 -12.07 -53.77
N ASP A 7 27.24 -12.75 -52.87
CA ASP A 7 25.90 -12.32 -52.46
C ASP A 7 25.61 -12.76 -51.03
N GLU A 8 25.37 -11.75 -50.22
CA GLU A 8 24.78 -11.72 -48.89
C GLU A 8 23.56 -12.64 -48.74
N ALA A 9 23.54 -13.43 -47.66
CA ALA A 9 22.32 -13.85 -46.97
C ALA A 9 22.70 -14.02 -45.48
N ASP A 10 22.67 -12.96 -44.68
CA ASP A 10 21.50 -12.30 -44.10
C ASP A 10 21.26 -12.77 -42.65
N LEU A 11 21.38 -11.78 -41.77
CA LEU A 11 20.72 -11.59 -40.49
C LEU A 11 20.84 -12.67 -39.40
N SER A 12 21.75 -12.36 -38.46
CA SER A 12 21.40 -12.05 -37.07
C SER A 12 19.89 -12.18 -36.74
N THR A 13 19.46 -13.37 -36.38
CA THR A 13 18.32 -13.54 -35.48
C THR A 13 18.84 -14.17 -34.20
N PRO A 14 19.08 -13.39 -33.13
CA PRO A 14 18.92 -13.94 -31.80
C PRO A 14 17.43 -14.25 -31.68
N ALA A 15 17.02 -15.44 -32.14
CA ALA A 15 15.72 -15.99 -31.82
C ALA A 15 15.71 -16.13 -30.30
N TYR A 16 15.16 -15.12 -29.62
CA TYR A 16 14.84 -15.24 -28.21
C TYR A 16 14.11 -16.57 -28.06
N PRO A 17 14.65 -17.52 -27.27
CA PRO A 17 13.96 -18.78 -27.09
C PRO A 17 12.54 -18.46 -26.59
N PRO A 18 11.50 -19.13 -27.09
CA PRO A 18 10.15 -18.93 -26.61
C PRO A 18 10.15 -19.04 -25.08
N LEU A 19 9.38 -18.16 -24.41
CA LEU A 19 9.29 -18.06 -22.94
C LEU A 19 9.44 -19.44 -22.30
N SER A 20 10.59 -19.66 -21.67
CA SER A 20 10.92 -20.97 -21.13
C SER A 20 10.17 -21.18 -19.82
N TRP A 21 9.67 -22.39 -19.59
CA TRP A 21 9.05 -22.75 -18.31
C TRP A 21 9.92 -22.38 -17.10
N ASP A 22 11.24 -22.57 -17.21
CA ASP A 22 12.17 -22.21 -16.14
C ASP A 22 12.28 -20.70 -15.92
N GLN A 23 12.11 -19.89 -16.98
CA GLN A 23 12.08 -18.42 -16.86
C GLN A 23 10.81 -17.99 -16.11
N LEU A 24 9.64 -18.46 -16.54
CA LEU A 24 8.36 -18.17 -15.88
C LEU A 24 8.40 -18.57 -14.40
N ARG A 25 8.95 -19.75 -14.09
CA ARG A 25 9.10 -20.23 -12.71
C ARG A 25 10.00 -19.35 -11.86
N ARG A 26 11.12 -18.88 -12.43
CA ARG A 26 12.05 -17.99 -11.70
C ARG A 26 11.41 -16.62 -11.46
N GLU A 27 10.73 -16.09 -12.48
CA GLU A 27 10.03 -14.81 -12.40
C GLU A 27 8.91 -14.85 -11.36
N ALA A 28 8.07 -15.89 -11.35
CA ALA A 28 7.03 -16.06 -10.34
C ALA A 28 7.60 -16.03 -8.92
N ARG A 29 8.68 -16.77 -8.66
CA ARG A 29 9.34 -16.77 -7.34
C ARG A 29 9.94 -15.42 -6.95
N GLN A 30 10.49 -14.68 -7.92
CA GLN A 30 11.02 -13.34 -7.67
C GLN A 30 9.89 -12.39 -7.26
N LEU A 31 8.77 -12.42 -8.00
CA LEU A 31 7.59 -11.63 -7.68
C LEU A 31 6.99 -12.02 -6.33
N GLU A 32 6.88 -13.32 -6.01
CA GLU A 32 6.44 -13.80 -4.69
C GLU A 32 7.29 -13.22 -3.56
N ASN A 33 8.62 -13.30 -3.68
CA ASN A 33 9.53 -12.76 -2.67
C ASN A 33 9.39 -11.25 -2.52
N GLU A 34 9.23 -10.52 -3.62
CA GLU A 34 9.04 -9.07 -3.59
C GLU A 34 7.71 -8.69 -2.93
N ILE A 35 6.63 -9.39 -3.28
CA ILE A 35 5.30 -9.21 -2.68
C ILE A 35 5.37 -9.47 -1.17
N ASP A 36 6.00 -10.56 -0.73
CA ASP A 36 6.12 -10.89 0.69
C ASP A 36 6.85 -9.79 1.47
N LEU A 37 7.99 -9.32 0.95
CA LEU A 37 8.75 -8.22 1.56
C LEU A 37 7.93 -6.94 1.66
N LYS A 38 7.18 -6.60 0.61
CA LYS A 38 6.34 -5.39 0.57
C LYS A 38 5.13 -5.51 1.49
N LEU A 39 4.49 -6.67 1.58
CA LEU A 39 3.39 -6.92 2.52
C LEU A 39 3.86 -6.84 3.97
N ALA A 40 5.02 -7.44 4.29
CA ALA A 40 5.62 -7.35 5.62
C ALA A 40 6.06 -5.93 5.98
N ALA A 41 6.48 -5.13 4.99
CA ALA A 41 6.75 -3.72 5.18
C ALA A 41 5.44 -2.94 5.44
N LEU A 42 4.43 -3.15 4.61
CA LEU A 42 3.10 -2.51 4.71
C LEU A 42 2.42 -2.80 6.05
N SER A 43 2.52 -4.03 6.56
CA SER A 43 1.94 -4.41 7.85
C SER A 43 2.57 -3.71 9.06
N LYS A 44 3.78 -3.15 8.91
CA LYS A 44 4.50 -2.41 9.97
C LYS A 44 4.22 -0.91 9.91
N ILE A 45 3.54 -0.42 8.89
CA ILE A 45 3.32 1.01 8.70
C ILE A 45 2.29 1.49 9.73
N SER A 46 2.68 2.49 10.51
CA SER A 46 1.76 3.28 11.34
C SER A 46 0.84 4.09 10.41
N PRO A 47 -0.46 4.25 10.71
CA PRO A 47 -1.42 5.01 9.86
C PRO A 47 -0.98 6.44 9.49
N SER A 48 -0.01 7.00 10.21
CA SER A 48 0.63 8.30 9.92
C SER A 48 1.68 8.27 8.81
N ASN A 49 2.20 7.10 8.44
CA ASN A 49 3.29 6.90 7.49
C ASN A 49 2.85 6.18 6.20
N ASP A 50 1.54 5.99 6.00
CA ASP A 50 1.02 5.34 4.79
C ASP A 50 1.35 6.15 3.54
N LYS A 51 2.26 5.60 2.73
CA LYS A 51 2.56 6.16 1.41
C LYS A 51 1.65 5.49 0.39
N PRO A 52 0.76 6.24 -0.31
CA PRO A 52 -0.14 5.66 -1.31
C PRO A 52 0.62 4.94 -2.44
N GLY A 53 1.88 5.30 -2.69
CA GLY A 53 2.74 4.60 -3.65
C GLY A 53 3.07 3.15 -3.29
N GLN A 54 3.08 2.78 -2.01
CA GLN A 54 3.41 1.40 -1.60
C GLN A 54 2.25 0.43 -1.86
N GLU A 55 1.00 0.88 -1.67
CA GLU A 55 -0.18 0.08 -2.03
C GLU A 55 -0.24 -0.16 -3.54
N GLN A 56 0.00 0.89 -4.33
CA GLN A 56 0.00 0.79 -5.79
C GLN A 56 1.07 -0.17 -6.31
N GLU A 57 2.28 -0.12 -5.72
CA GLU A 57 3.37 -1.02 -6.08
C GLU A 57 3.01 -2.49 -5.82
N ILE A 58 2.36 -2.80 -4.70
CA ILE A 58 1.89 -4.16 -4.38
C ILE A 58 0.78 -4.59 -5.36
N ASP A 59 -0.17 -3.71 -5.67
CA ASP A 59 -1.22 -3.96 -6.67
C ASP A 59 -0.61 -4.33 -8.04
N ASP A 60 0.45 -3.63 -8.46
CA ASP A 60 1.10 -3.88 -9.74
C ASP A 60 1.96 -5.15 -9.73
N LEU A 61 2.61 -5.49 -8.62
CA LEU A 61 3.31 -6.76 -8.45
C LEU A 61 2.35 -7.96 -8.48
N LEU A 62 1.19 -7.85 -7.83
CA LEU A 62 0.14 -8.88 -7.86
C LEU A 62 -0.38 -9.12 -9.28
N LYS A 63 -0.61 -8.05 -10.06
CA LYS A 63 -1.01 -8.16 -11.47
C LYS A 63 0.07 -8.84 -12.32
N LYS A 64 1.34 -8.50 -12.11
CA LYS A 64 2.47 -9.15 -12.81
C LYS A 64 2.53 -10.64 -12.48
N LEU A 65 2.35 -11.01 -11.20
CA LEU A 65 2.35 -12.43 -10.80
C LEU A 65 1.18 -13.18 -11.46
N GLN A 66 -0.01 -12.59 -11.51
CA GLN A 66 -1.14 -13.15 -12.27
C GLN A 66 -0.79 -13.36 -13.74
N GLN A 67 -0.20 -12.36 -14.40
CA GLN A 67 0.20 -12.47 -15.80
C GLN A 67 1.22 -13.60 -16.03
N VAL A 68 2.20 -13.78 -15.13
CA VAL A 68 3.17 -14.88 -15.21
C VAL A 68 2.47 -16.24 -15.03
N ILE A 69 1.50 -16.34 -14.13
CA ILE A 69 0.71 -17.56 -13.92
C ILE A 69 -0.16 -17.87 -15.16
N ASP A 70 -0.74 -16.85 -15.79
CA ASP A 70 -1.50 -17.01 -17.03
C ASP A 70 -0.59 -17.46 -18.18
N ASN A 71 0.62 -16.91 -18.29
CA ASN A 71 1.63 -17.37 -19.25
C ASN A 71 2.06 -18.82 -18.96
N MET A 72 2.18 -19.22 -17.69
CA MET A 72 2.42 -20.63 -17.33
C MET A 72 1.26 -21.51 -17.78
N LYS A 73 0.01 -21.08 -17.61
CA LYS A 73 -1.17 -21.81 -18.06
C LYS A 73 -1.16 -21.98 -19.58
N GLU A 74 -0.92 -20.90 -20.33
CA GLU A 74 -0.81 -20.95 -21.78
C GLU A 74 0.33 -21.89 -22.23
N PHE A 75 1.47 -21.88 -21.53
CA PHE A 75 2.57 -22.80 -21.81
C PHE A 75 2.16 -24.27 -21.66
N LEU A 76 1.34 -24.59 -20.64
CA LEU A 76 0.86 -25.95 -20.38
C LEU A 76 -0.26 -26.39 -21.34
N ASP A 77 -1.07 -25.44 -21.83
CA ASP A 77 -2.17 -25.69 -22.77
C ASP A 77 -1.68 -25.83 -24.23
N ARG A 78 -0.44 -25.39 -24.52
CA ARG A 78 0.16 -25.54 -25.87
C ARG A 78 0.33 -27.02 -26.23
N PRO A 79 -0.21 -27.48 -27.38
CA PRO A 79 -0.02 -28.85 -27.82
C PRO A 79 1.46 -29.07 -28.17
N SER A 80 2.14 -29.89 -27.37
CA SER A 80 3.54 -30.29 -27.58
C SER A 80 3.64 -31.80 -27.81
N ALA A 81 4.67 -32.21 -28.57
CA ALA A 81 5.01 -33.62 -28.72
C ALA A 81 5.43 -34.27 -27.38
N THR A 82 5.82 -33.47 -26.40
CA THR A 82 6.11 -33.91 -25.03
C THR A 82 4.87 -33.73 -24.14
N PRO A 83 4.40 -34.77 -23.44
CA PRO A 83 3.28 -34.64 -22.52
C PRO A 83 3.62 -33.66 -21.38
N THR A 84 2.66 -32.79 -21.07
CA THR A 84 2.77 -31.82 -19.96
C THR A 84 3.05 -32.54 -18.64
N SER A 85 4.13 -32.15 -17.95
CA SER A 85 4.50 -32.78 -16.69
C SER A 85 3.52 -32.42 -15.57
N VAL A 86 3.02 -33.44 -14.86
CA VAL A 86 2.13 -33.28 -13.68
C VAL A 86 2.75 -32.34 -12.63
N SER A 87 4.08 -32.37 -12.48
CA SER A 87 4.79 -31.46 -11.57
C SER A 87 4.69 -30.00 -11.99
N MET A 88 4.62 -29.70 -13.29
CA MET A 88 4.44 -28.34 -13.79
C MET A 88 3.02 -27.83 -13.53
N ILE A 89 2.02 -28.71 -13.70
CA ILE A 89 0.62 -28.42 -13.39
C ILE A 89 0.45 -28.06 -11.90
N HIS A 90 0.95 -28.91 -11.00
CA HIS A 90 0.86 -28.64 -9.56
C HIS A 90 1.65 -27.40 -9.13
N LEU A 91 2.79 -27.13 -9.76
CA LEU A 91 3.55 -25.92 -9.46
C LEU A 91 2.75 -24.66 -9.84
N ARG A 92 2.09 -24.67 -11.00
CA ARG A 92 1.18 -23.58 -11.41
C ARG A 92 0.03 -23.41 -10.40
N GLU A 93 -0.64 -24.50 -10.04
CA GLU A 93 -1.72 -24.48 -9.03
C GLU A 93 -1.26 -23.89 -7.70
N ARG A 94 -0.03 -24.22 -7.28
CA ARG A 94 0.57 -23.63 -6.08
C ARG A 94 0.74 -22.12 -6.23
N HIS A 95 1.22 -21.64 -7.37
CA HIS A 95 1.34 -20.20 -7.64
C HIS A 95 -0.03 -19.50 -7.64
N GLU A 96 -1.09 -20.13 -8.17
CA GLU A 96 -2.48 -19.64 -8.09
C GLU A 96 -2.95 -19.48 -6.64
N ASN A 97 -2.70 -20.50 -5.80
CA ASN A 97 -3.07 -20.46 -4.38
C ASN A 97 -2.29 -19.37 -3.61
N ILE A 98 -0.99 -19.22 -3.87
CA ILE A 98 -0.16 -18.19 -3.24
C ILE A 98 -0.63 -16.79 -3.64
N LEU A 99 -0.95 -16.57 -4.92
CA LEU A 99 -1.49 -15.30 -5.38
C LEU A 99 -2.83 -14.97 -4.70
N TYR A 100 -3.70 -15.97 -4.53
CA TYR A 100 -4.96 -15.80 -3.82
C TYR A 100 -4.72 -15.35 -2.36
N ASP A 101 -3.82 -16.03 -1.66
CA ASP A 101 -3.47 -15.70 -0.27
C ASP A 101 -2.89 -14.28 -0.17
N TYR A 102 -1.94 -13.91 -1.02
CA TYR A 102 -1.39 -12.55 -1.05
C TYR A 102 -2.44 -11.49 -1.35
N THR A 103 -3.34 -11.73 -2.30
CA THR A 103 -4.42 -10.80 -2.64
C THR A 103 -5.38 -10.60 -1.46
N LYS A 104 -5.70 -11.68 -0.75
CA LYS A 104 -6.55 -11.64 0.44
C LYS A 104 -5.87 -10.88 1.59
N GLU A 105 -4.62 -11.18 1.87
CA GLU A 105 -3.83 -10.52 2.90
C GLU A 105 -3.65 -9.03 2.60
N PHE A 106 -3.37 -8.67 1.35
CA PHE A 106 -3.25 -7.28 0.93
C PHE A 106 -4.55 -6.49 1.14
N LYS A 107 -5.71 -7.06 0.75
CA LYS A 107 -7.02 -6.44 1.02
C LYS A 107 -7.27 -6.23 2.51
N ARG A 108 -6.90 -7.20 3.33
CA ARG A 108 -6.99 -7.10 4.80
C ARG A 108 -6.12 -5.95 5.32
N LEU A 109 -4.88 -5.84 4.85
CA LEU A 109 -3.96 -4.76 5.24
C LEU A 109 -4.50 -3.39 4.84
N LYS A 110 -4.98 -3.21 3.60
CA LYS A 110 -5.60 -1.94 3.14
C LYS A 110 -6.77 -1.54 4.03
N SER A 111 -7.63 -2.49 4.39
CA SER A 111 -8.76 -2.22 5.28
C SER A 111 -8.31 -1.78 6.68
N ASN A 112 -7.31 -2.46 7.25
CA ASN A 112 -6.76 -2.12 8.56
C ASN A 112 -6.10 -0.74 8.55
N ILE A 113 -5.31 -0.44 7.52
CA ILE A 113 -4.67 0.85 7.30
C ILE A 113 -5.73 1.97 7.21
N LYS A 114 -6.77 1.77 6.39
CA LYS A 114 -7.86 2.72 6.27
C LYS A 114 -8.55 2.96 7.61
N ALA A 115 -8.92 1.90 8.33
CA ALA A 115 -9.55 2.03 9.64
C ALA A 115 -8.67 2.78 10.65
N ALA A 116 -7.35 2.54 10.62
CA ALA A 116 -6.39 3.22 11.46
C ALA A 116 -6.21 4.71 11.10
N ARG A 117 -6.24 5.05 9.81
CA ARG A 117 -6.24 6.44 9.32
C ARG A 117 -7.53 7.18 9.71
N ASP A 118 -8.69 6.56 9.50
CA ASP A 118 -9.98 7.15 9.86
C ASP A 118 -10.04 7.42 11.37
N LYS A 119 -9.57 6.46 12.19
CA LYS A 119 -9.41 6.65 13.64
C LYS A 119 -8.48 7.82 13.96
N ALA A 120 -7.33 7.93 13.30
CA ALA A 120 -6.38 9.02 13.54
C ALA A 120 -6.99 10.39 13.20
N SER A 121 -7.71 10.50 12.08
CA SER A 121 -8.41 11.73 11.66
C SER A 121 -9.49 12.15 12.66
N LEU A 122 -10.29 11.19 13.15
CA LEU A 122 -11.31 11.48 14.17
C LEU A 122 -10.68 11.94 15.49
N MET A 123 -9.57 11.32 15.91
CA MET A 123 -8.86 11.74 17.12
C MET A 123 -8.23 13.13 16.99
N ASP A 124 -7.80 13.52 15.79
CA ASP A 124 -7.25 14.86 15.53
C ASP A 124 -8.34 15.92 15.63
N GLN A 125 -9.51 15.67 15.03
CA GLN A 125 -10.70 16.52 15.15
C GLN A 125 -11.14 16.68 16.61
N VAL A 126 -11.22 15.58 17.36
CA VAL A 126 -11.58 15.62 18.79
C VAL A 126 -10.56 16.41 19.60
N LYS A 127 -9.26 16.28 19.31
CA LYS A 127 -8.22 17.08 19.98
C LYS A 127 -8.32 18.56 19.65
N ASP A 128 -8.72 18.91 18.44
CA ASP A 128 -8.94 20.30 18.04
C ASP A 128 -10.16 20.89 18.73
N GLU A 129 -11.27 20.15 18.78
CA GLU A 129 -12.48 20.55 19.52
C GLU A 129 -12.19 20.76 21.01
N ILE A 130 -11.47 19.84 21.65
CA ILE A 130 -11.07 19.97 23.07
C ILE A 130 -10.19 21.21 23.26
N ARG A 131 -9.24 21.47 22.36
CA ARG A 131 -8.38 22.65 22.43
C ARG A 131 -9.20 23.95 22.31
N ILE A 132 -10.14 24.01 21.37
CA ILE A 132 -11.03 25.17 21.19
C ILE A 132 -11.93 25.37 22.41
N PHE A 133 -12.55 24.30 22.90
CA PHE A 133 -13.42 24.35 24.08
C PHE A 133 -12.66 24.82 25.34
N ASN A 134 -11.46 24.29 25.56
CA ASN A 134 -10.65 24.67 26.71
C ASN A 134 -10.11 26.10 26.60
N ALA A 135 -9.80 26.57 25.39
CA ALA A 135 -9.40 27.97 25.16
C ALA A 135 -10.58 28.94 25.39
N GLY A 136 -11.79 28.60 24.93
CA GLY A 136 -13.00 29.41 25.16
C GLY A 136 -13.41 29.49 26.64
N ASN A 137 -13.27 28.39 27.39
CA ASN A 137 -13.51 28.40 28.84
C ASN A 137 -12.48 29.23 29.63
N GLY A 138 -11.26 29.41 29.10
CA GLY A 138 -10.26 30.28 29.71
C GLY A 138 -10.71 31.75 29.70
N ASP A 139 -11.32 32.18 28.59
CA ASP A 139 -11.89 33.52 28.45
C ASP A 139 -13.08 33.74 29.40
N ASP A 140 -13.95 32.73 29.59
CA ASP A 140 -15.05 32.81 30.56
C ASP A 140 -14.52 32.89 32.01
N ALA A 141 -13.49 32.11 32.35
CA ALA A 141 -12.87 32.16 33.67
C ALA A 141 -12.25 33.54 33.96
N ASP A 142 -11.54 34.14 32.99
CA ASP A 142 -10.97 35.48 33.10
C ASP A 142 -12.06 36.57 33.14
N TYR A 143 -13.15 36.38 32.40
CA TYR A 143 -14.32 37.25 32.43
C TYR A 143 -14.97 37.26 33.83
N TYR A 144 -15.21 36.09 34.43
CA TYR A 144 -15.79 35.99 35.78
C TYR A 144 -14.86 36.57 36.87
N LEU A 145 -13.54 36.41 36.74
CA LEU A 145 -12.56 37.05 37.64
C LEU A 145 -12.59 38.57 37.53
N THR A 146 -12.67 39.10 36.32
CA THR A 146 -12.74 40.55 36.07
C THR A 146 -14.03 41.15 36.62
N GLU A 147 -15.17 40.50 36.41
CA GLU A 147 -16.46 40.99 36.90
C GLU A 147 -16.52 40.93 38.43
N ARG A 148 -15.97 39.88 39.05
CA ARG A 148 -15.79 39.82 40.51
C ARG A 148 -14.99 41.02 41.03
N ASN A 149 -13.88 41.36 40.39
CA ASN A 149 -13.05 42.50 40.80
C ASN A 149 -13.80 43.83 40.67
N ARG A 150 -14.63 44.02 39.64
CA ARG A 150 -15.51 45.20 39.51
C ARG A 150 -16.52 45.29 40.65
N VAL A 151 -17.17 44.17 40.97
CA VAL A 151 -18.14 44.09 42.08
C VAL A 151 -17.47 44.41 43.41
N GLU A 152 -16.28 43.85 43.66
CA GLU A 152 -15.53 44.10 44.89
C GLU A 152 -15.09 45.57 44.99
N SER A 153 -14.66 46.18 43.88
CA SER A 153 -14.36 47.61 43.82
C SER A 153 -15.58 48.49 44.08
N SER A 154 -16.75 48.10 43.55
CA SER A 154 -18.03 48.81 43.77
C SER A 154 -18.46 48.75 45.23
N HIS A 155 -18.33 47.59 45.88
CA HIS A 155 -18.61 47.43 47.31
C HIS A 155 -17.72 48.33 48.17
N ARG A 156 -16.40 48.33 47.92
CA ARG A 156 -15.47 49.22 48.65
C ARG A 156 -15.80 50.70 48.47
N MET A 157 -16.22 51.11 47.28
CA MET A 157 -16.64 52.49 47.02
C MET A 157 -17.93 52.85 47.76
N THR A 158 -18.87 51.91 47.85
CA THR A 158 -20.11 52.09 48.60
C THR A 158 -19.82 52.21 50.10
N ASP A 159 -18.94 51.38 50.65
CA ASP A 159 -18.54 51.44 52.05
C ASP A 159 -17.86 52.77 52.40
N MET A 160 -17.03 53.31 51.49
CA MET A 160 -16.42 54.65 51.65
C MET A 160 -17.42 55.82 51.62
N ILE A 161 -18.62 55.65 51.09
CA ILE A 161 -19.67 56.70 51.04
C ILE A 161 -20.55 56.65 52.30
N ILE A 162 -20.55 55.54 53.05
CA ILE A 162 -21.41 55.30 54.20
C ILE A 162 -20.72 55.69 55.54
N GLU A 163 -19.43 56.06 55.51
CA GLU A 163 -18.67 56.62 56.63
C GLU A 163 -18.58 58.15 56.55
#